data_AF-A0A178GDH6-F1
#
_entry.id   AF-A0A178GDH6-F1
#
_cell.length_a   1.000
_cell.length_b   1.000
_cell.length_c   1.000
_cell.angle_alpha   90.00
_cell.angle_beta   90.00
_cell.angle_gamma   90.00
#
_symmetry.space_group_name_H-M   'P 1'
#
loop_
_entity.id
_entity.type
_entity.pdbx_description
1 polymer ?
#
loop_
_entity_poly.entity_id
_entity_poly.type
_entity_poly.pdbx_seq_one_letter_code
_entity_poly.pdbx_strand_id
1 'polypeptide(L)'
;MKLNEMHRLLQLNLLKEQFIEKVEIYRNEVVYVNIKKDDIYFALDVNEKKEIFLVFRNDNSWENICQHFNCKINHKTKIFSNNQLLVDFLALSDKDNIVEIIRQIINQLLEHSSNEVYLLKSINSKLININQVTSNKYLNDIYLDMANSLKDKYLTLRDTLVMVKEQELSIARFGDGEIRCMVTTNGCGFQKHDWKLMQELREISRENTGLLVCYPSLLIEDKFWQNFWPIYWPKCKFYLQQNRIGDAMITRPEAFYFYGQEMVTLWKSIWNDKKICFISGENSRFTANHPIFSNIENAEYILSKNKNAYQDIDQLLAKCLGKKHIDIFLIALGPTGTVLSARLHRQGRRALDIGHLNNSFDTVFLNKVTPEGIPY
;
A
#
# COMPACT_ATOMS: atom_id res chain seq x y z
N MET A 1 19.76 43.94 -33.24
CA MET A 1 18.94 44.64 -32.22
C MET A 1 19.45 44.19 -30.87
N LYS A 2 19.76 45.10 -29.94
CA LYS A 2 20.35 44.70 -28.65
C LYS A 2 19.37 43.84 -27.87
N LEU A 3 19.85 42.87 -27.07
CA LEU A 3 18.99 41.98 -26.29
C LEU A 3 17.96 42.71 -25.41
N ASN A 4 18.34 43.80 -24.75
CA ASN A 4 17.42 44.58 -23.91
C ASN A 4 16.29 45.25 -24.71
N GLU A 5 16.59 45.71 -25.93
CA GLU A 5 15.58 46.29 -26.83
C GLU A 5 14.61 45.21 -27.32
N MET A 6 15.16 44.03 -27.66
CA MET A 6 14.39 42.86 -28.07
C MET A 6 13.49 42.34 -26.95
N HIS A 7 14.02 42.25 -25.74
CA HIS A 7 13.27 41.83 -24.56
C HIS A 7 12.09 42.75 -24.32
N ARG A 8 12.32 44.07 -24.30
CA ARG A 8 11.26 45.07 -24.14
C ARG A 8 10.20 44.96 -25.24
N LEU A 9 10.62 44.79 -26.51
CA LEU A 9 9.72 44.65 -27.64
C LEU A 9 8.83 43.40 -27.50
N LEU A 10 9.43 42.23 -27.27
CA LEU A 10 8.69 40.97 -27.17
C LEU A 10 7.82 40.95 -25.92
N GLN A 11 8.31 41.44 -24.78
CA GLN A 11 7.57 41.48 -23.53
C GLN A 11 6.33 42.37 -23.65
N LEU A 12 6.44 43.56 -24.25
CA LEU A 12 5.31 44.48 -24.40
C LEU A 12 4.21 43.96 -25.33
N ASN A 13 4.59 43.19 -26.36
CA ASN A 13 3.65 42.72 -27.38
C ASN A 13 3.10 41.31 -27.14
N LEU A 14 3.86 40.41 -26.52
CA LEU A 14 3.52 38.98 -26.43
C LEU A 14 3.10 38.54 -25.02
N LEU A 15 3.59 39.18 -23.94
CA LEU A 15 3.36 38.69 -22.58
C LEU A 15 1.88 38.64 -22.16
N LYS A 16 1.02 39.41 -22.83
CA LYS A 16 -0.43 39.44 -22.57
C LYS A 16 -1.21 38.32 -23.28
N GLU A 17 -0.55 37.54 -24.13
CA GLU A 17 -1.20 36.45 -24.86
C GLU A 17 -1.41 35.22 -23.97
N GLN A 18 -2.52 34.51 -24.18
CA GLN A 18 -3.06 33.48 -23.26
C GLN A 18 -2.09 32.33 -22.93
N PHE A 19 -1.16 32.02 -23.83
CA PHE A 19 -0.25 30.86 -23.70
C PHE A 19 1.19 31.26 -23.39
N ILE A 20 1.48 32.55 -23.25
CA ILE A 20 2.82 33.03 -22.93
C ILE A 20 2.99 33.05 -21.41
N GLU A 21 3.85 32.18 -20.89
CA GLU A 21 4.14 32.10 -19.46
C GLU A 21 5.13 33.19 -19.04
N LYS A 22 6.20 33.39 -19.82
CA LYS A 22 7.30 34.33 -19.52
C LYS A 22 7.99 34.85 -20.78
N VAL A 23 8.53 36.06 -20.69
CA VAL A 23 9.48 36.63 -21.67
C VAL A 23 10.66 37.22 -20.92
N GLU A 24 11.84 36.61 -21.03
CA GLU A 24 13.01 36.97 -20.23
C GLU A 24 14.32 36.80 -21.02
N ILE A 25 15.39 37.44 -20.54
CA ILE A 25 16.74 37.27 -21.08
C ILE A 25 17.39 36.08 -20.39
N TYR A 26 17.91 35.13 -21.17
CA TYR A 26 18.67 33.99 -20.66
C TYR A 26 20.15 34.11 -21.03
N ARG A 27 21.01 33.99 -20.00
CA ARG A 27 22.48 34.01 -20.09
C ARG A 27 23.07 35.20 -20.86
N ASN A 28 22.32 36.28 -21.03
CA ASN A 28 22.70 37.42 -21.87
C ASN A 28 23.02 37.01 -23.33
N GLU A 29 22.38 35.94 -23.82
CA GLU A 29 22.58 35.40 -25.17
C GLU A 29 21.30 35.48 -26.01
N VAL A 30 20.15 35.22 -25.38
CA VAL A 30 18.84 35.15 -26.05
C VAL A 30 17.75 35.76 -25.18
N VAL A 31 16.71 36.27 -25.83
CA VAL A 31 15.40 36.51 -25.21
C VAL A 31 14.56 35.26 -25.46
N TYR A 32 14.14 34.55 -24.43
CA TYR A 32 13.25 33.42 -24.58
C TYR A 32 11.81 33.83 -24.32
N VAL A 33 10.91 33.38 -25.18
CA VAL A 33 9.46 33.44 -25.00
C VAL A 33 9.01 32.04 -24.60
N ASN A 34 8.62 31.84 -23.34
CA ASN A 34 8.11 30.56 -22.86
C ASN A 34 6.62 30.42 -23.17
N ILE A 35 6.22 29.31 -23.79
CA ILE A 35 4.85 29.00 -24.17
C ILE A 35 4.39 27.75 -23.42
N LYS A 36 3.28 27.86 -22.69
CA LYS A 36 2.69 26.76 -21.91
C LYS A 36 1.18 26.71 -22.11
N LYS A 37 0.69 25.59 -22.63
CA LYS A 37 -0.74 25.29 -22.83
C LYS A 37 -0.98 23.81 -22.55
N ASP A 38 -1.74 23.51 -21.50
CA ASP A 38 -1.95 22.13 -21.03
C ASP A 38 -0.61 21.37 -20.86
N ASP A 39 -0.40 20.31 -21.64
CA ASP A 39 0.82 19.49 -21.58
C ASP A 39 1.90 19.96 -22.58
N ILE A 40 1.59 20.95 -23.44
CA ILE A 40 2.55 21.59 -24.35
C ILE A 40 3.36 22.63 -23.59
N TYR A 41 4.67 22.47 -23.63
CA TYR A 41 5.64 23.36 -23.01
C TYR A 41 6.91 23.46 -23.85
N PHE A 42 7.10 24.62 -24.48
CA PHE A 42 8.29 24.93 -25.29
C PHE A 42 8.63 26.42 -25.15
N ALA A 43 9.75 26.83 -25.74
CA ALA A 43 10.19 28.20 -25.81
C ALA A 43 10.66 28.55 -27.22
N LEU A 44 10.57 29.84 -27.55
CA LEU A 44 11.21 30.43 -28.71
C LEU A 44 12.34 31.33 -28.22
N ASP A 45 13.59 30.87 -28.36
CA ASP A 45 14.77 31.67 -28.06
C ASP A 45 15.10 32.57 -29.25
N VAL A 46 15.22 33.87 -29.02
CA VAL A 46 15.55 34.87 -30.04
C VAL A 46 16.87 35.56 -29.69
N ASN A 47 17.85 35.52 -30.60
CA ASN A 47 19.16 36.18 -30.38
C ASN A 47 19.23 37.56 -31.05
N GLU A 48 20.31 38.32 -30.82
CA GLU A 48 20.51 39.68 -31.36
C GLU A 48 20.44 39.80 -32.89
N LYS A 49 20.72 38.69 -33.59
CA LYS A 49 20.63 38.55 -35.05
C LYS A 49 19.20 38.22 -35.54
N LYS A 50 18.21 38.21 -34.64
CA LYS A 50 16.82 37.80 -34.88
C LYS A 50 16.69 36.35 -35.34
N GLU A 51 17.64 35.48 -35.00
CA GLU A 51 17.49 34.04 -35.22
C GLU A 51 16.58 33.45 -34.15
N ILE A 52 15.69 32.53 -34.54
CA ILE A 52 14.74 31.89 -33.64
C ILE A 52 15.10 30.42 -33.48
N PHE A 53 15.16 29.95 -32.24
CA PHE A 53 15.30 28.54 -31.90
C PHE A 53 14.03 28.05 -31.20
N LEU A 54 13.48 26.95 -31.69
CA LEU A 54 12.45 26.19 -31.00
C LEU A 54 13.11 25.30 -29.95
N VAL A 55 12.70 25.45 -28.69
CA VAL A 55 13.27 24.74 -27.54
C VAL A 55 12.18 24.04 -26.75
N PHE A 56 12.16 22.71 -26.75
CA PHE A 56 11.20 21.93 -25.97
C PHE A 56 11.60 21.86 -24.51
N ARG A 57 10.64 22.10 -23.60
CA ARG A 57 10.86 22.09 -22.16
C ARG A 57 10.50 20.75 -21.50
N ASN A 58 9.82 19.86 -22.24
CA ASN A 58 9.55 18.48 -21.84
C ASN A 58 9.52 17.56 -23.07
N ASP A 59 9.72 16.26 -22.85
CA ASP A 59 9.77 15.25 -23.91
C ASP A 59 8.41 15.05 -24.58
N ASN A 60 7.33 15.11 -23.80
CA ASN A 60 5.97 14.96 -24.32
C ASN A 60 5.62 15.99 -25.40
N SER A 61 6.03 17.25 -25.22
CA SER A 61 5.81 18.31 -26.23
C SER A 61 6.63 18.07 -27.49
N TRP A 62 7.87 17.60 -27.31
CA TRP A 62 8.75 17.27 -28.42
C TRP A 62 8.19 16.11 -29.24
N GLU A 63 7.79 15.01 -28.60
CA GLU A 63 7.19 13.85 -29.25
C GLU A 63 5.89 14.22 -29.98
N ASN A 64 4.98 14.95 -29.31
CA ASN A 64 3.69 15.32 -29.90
C ASN A 64 3.85 16.23 -31.13
N ILE A 65 4.74 17.24 -31.07
CA ILE A 65 4.99 18.14 -32.19
C ILE A 65 5.70 17.40 -33.34
N CYS A 66 6.74 16.59 -33.05
CA CYS A 66 7.41 15.80 -34.08
C CYS A 66 6.45 14.81 -34.75
N GLN A 67 5.58 14.16 -33.99
CA GLN A 67 4.57 13.23 -34.52
C GLN A 67 3.53 13.96 -35.37
N HIS A 68 3.00 15.10 -34.90
CA HIS A 68 1.95 15.83 -35.61
C HIS A 68 2.45 16.39 -36.96
N PHE A 69 3.61 17.03 -36.95
CA PHE A 69 4.20 17.62 -38.14
C PHE A 69 5.03 16.64 -38.98
N ASN A 70 5.13 15.38 -38.54
CA ASN A 70 5.98 14.35 -39.14
C ASN A 70 7.43 14.84 -39.38
N CYS A 71 8.00 15.52 -38.39
CA CYS A 71 9.31 16.15 -38.48
C CYS A 71 10.34 15.48 -37.56
N LYS A 72 11.64 15.62 -37.92
CA LYS A 72 12.76 15.10 -37.15
C LYS A 72 13.66 16.25 -36.72
N ILE A 73 13.36 16.82 -35.56
CA ILE A 73 14.11 17.95 -34.98
C ILE A 73 14.63 17.58 -33.59
N ASN A 74 15.69 18.24 -33.15
CA ASN A 74 16.22 18.09 -31.80
C ASN A 74 15.41 18.92 -30.80
N HIS A 75 15.57 18.64 -29.50
CA HIS A 75 14.99 19.43 -28.40
C HIS A 75 15.27 20.93 -28.50
N LYS A 76 16.40 21.32 -29.11
CA LYS A 76 16.70 22.71 -29.49
C LYS A 76 17.10 22.75 -30.96
N THR A 77 16.31 23.44 -31.77
CA THR A 77 16.50 23.52 -33.22
C THR A 77 16.36 24.97 -33.68
N LYS A 78 17.32 25.47 -34.48
CA LYS A 78 17.19 26.77 -35.12
C LYS A 78 16.17 26.64 -36.25
N ILE A 79 15.09 27.42 -36.19
CA ILE A 79 13.97 27.33 -37.14
C ILE A 79 13.88 28.54 -38.07
N PHE A 80 14.51 29.67 -37.72
CA PHE A 80 14.49 30.89 -38.53
C PHE A 80 15.83 31.63 -38.46
N SER A 81 16.35 32.06 -39.61
CA SER A 81 17.57 32.89 -39.74
C SER A 81 17.60 33.60 -41.09
N ASN A 82 18.24 34.76 -41.19
CA ASN A 82 18.41 35.52 -42.44
C ASN A 82 17.10 35.72 -43.24
N ASN A 83 16.01 36.02 -42.55
CA ASN A 83 14.67 36.18 -43.14
C ASN A 83 14.09 34.92 -43.81
N GLN A 84 14.59 33.74 -43.44
CA GLN A 84 14.21 32.45 -44.00
C GLN A 84 13.89 31.43 -42.89
N LEU A 85 12.86 30.62 -43.14
CA LEU A 85 12.59 29.42 -42.36
C LEU A 85 13.61 28.34 -42.73
N LEU A 86 14.10 27.64 -41.72
CA LEU A 86 15.04 26.51 -41.86
C LEU A 86 14.35 25.15 -41.71
N VAL A 87 13.02 25.16 -41.56
CA VAL A 87 12.15 23.99 -41.43
C VAL A 87 11.01 24.08 -42.44
N ASP A 88 10.53 22.92 -42.89
CA ASP A 88 9.51 22.78 -43.93
C ASP A 88 8.08 22.64 -43.38
N PHE A 89 7.94 22.30 -42.09
CA PHE A 89 6.64 22.11 -41.43
C PHE A 89 6.00 23.40 -40.87
N LEU A 90 6.61 24.56 -41.08
CA LEU A 90 6.06 25.88 -40.71
C LEU A 90 6.00 26.78 -41.95
N ALA A 91 5.03 27.67 -41.99
CA ALA A 91 4.88 28.69 -43.03
C ALA A 91 4.77 30.10 -42.42
N LEU A 92 5.37 31.10 -43.07
CA LEU A 92 5.31 32.51 -42.63
C LEU A 92 4.85 33.40 -43.78
N SER A 93 3.87 34.27 -43.48
CA SER A 93 3.30 35.26 -44.39
C SER A 93 3.98 36.63 -44.25
N ASP A 94 4.20 37.09 -43.02
CA ASP A 94 5.04 38.26 -42.68
C ASP A 94 6.38 37.76 -42.12
N LYS A 95 7.49 38.19 -42.73
CA LYS A 95 8.85 37.85 -42.31
C LYS A 95 9.65 39.08 -41.82
N ASP A 96 9.10 40.28 -41.95
CA ASP A 96 9.84 41.50 -41.62
C ASP A 96 9.65 41.90 -40.15
N ASN A 97 8.53 41.50 -39.54
CA ASN A 97 8.22 41.77 -38.13
C ASN A 97 8.44 40.54 -37.23
N ILE A 98 9.46 40.60 -36.36
CA ILE A 98 9.80 39.51 -35.43
C ILE A 98 8.66 39.13 -34.48
N VAL A 99 7.81 40.08 -34.08
CA VAL A 99 6.65 39.81 -33.22
C VAL A 99 5.63 38.98 -33.97
N GLU A 100 5.32 39.34 -35.22
CA GLU A 100 4.37 38.59 -36.05
C GLU A 100 4.90 37.22 -36.48
N ILE A 101 6.20 37.11 -36.73
CA ILE A 101 6.85 35.82 -36.96
C ILE A 101 6.64 34.90 -35.76
N ILE A 102 6.90 35.38 -34.55
CA ILE A 102 6.73 34.58 -33.32
C ILE A 102 5.26 34.17 -33.14
N ARG A 103 4.31 35.09 -33.34
CA ARG A 103 2.87 34.78 -33.28
C ARG A 103 2.47 33.68 -34.26
N GLN A 104 2.91 33.78 -35.52
CA GLN A 104 2.61 32.78 -36.54
C GLN A 104 3.19 31.41 -36.20
N ILE A 105 4.42 31.36 -35.67
CA ILE A 105 5.04 30.11 -35.21
C ILE A 105 4.25 29.51 -34.04
N ILE A 106 3.89 30.31 -33.04
CA ILE A 106 3.13 29.84 -31.87
C ILE A 106 1.77 29.30 -32.31
N ASN A 107 1.04 30.02 -33.16
CA ASN A 107 -0.28 29.61 -33.61
C ASN A 107 -0.25 28.26 -34.36
N GLN A 108 0.70 28.08 -35.27
CA GLN A 108 0.87 26.80 -35.98
C GLN A 108 1.27 25.68 -35.03
N LEU A 109 2.26 25.91 -34.16
CA LEU A 109 2.68 24.90 -33.20
C LEU A 109 1.58 24.56 -32.18
N LEU A 110 0.63 25.44 -31.91
CA LEU A 110 -0.51 25.17 -31.04
C LEU A 110 -1.76 24.69 -31.78
N GLU A 111 -1.81 24.71 -33.10
CA GLU A 111 -2.99 24.30 -33.88
C GLU A 111 -3.41 22.86 -33.55
N HIS A 112 -2.43 21.96 -33.46
CA HIS A 112 -2.64 20.56 -33.11
C HIS A 112 -3.15 20.33 -31.68
N SER A 113 -3.02 21.30 -30.77
CA SER A 113 -3.56 21.20 -29.40
C SER A 113 -5.09 21.17 -29.37
N SER A 114 -5.75 21.49 -30.48
CA SER A 114 -7.20 21.38 -30.67
C SER A 114 -7.63 20.04 -31.30
N ASN A 115 -6.68 19.15 -31.61
CA ASN A 115 -6.97 17.83 -32.17
C ASN A 115 -7.56 16.91 -31.09
N GLU A 116 -8.66 16.22 -31.41
CA GLU A 116 -9.38 15.29 -30.52
C GLU A 116 -8.46 14.25 -29.88
N VAL A 117 -7.47 13.73 -30.61
CA VAL A 117 -6.53 12.71 -30.10
C VAL A 117 -5.63 13.28 -28.99
N TYR A 118 -5.16 14.51 -29.15
CA TYR A 118 -4.34 15.19 -28.15
C TYR A 118 -5.16 15.52 -26.91
N LEU A 119 -6.37 16.05 -27.10
CA LEU A 119 -7.29 16.37 -26.00
C LEU A 119 -7.64 15.12 -25.18
N LEU A 120 -7.95 14.00 -25.84
CA LEU A 120 -8.23 12.72 -25.16
C LEU A 120 -7.03 12.22 -24.36
N LYS A 121 -5.81 12.28 -24.90
CA LYS A 121 -4.58 11.92 -24.18
C LYS A 121 -4.39 12.79 -22.94
N SER A 122 -4.53 14.11 -23.07
CA SER A 122 -4.38 15.05 -21.95
C SER A 122 -5.43 14.81 -20.85
N ILE A 123 -6.70 14.61 -21.23
CA ILE A 123 -7.78 14.30 -20.29
C ILE A 123 -7.51 12.98 -19.55
N ASN A 124 -7.10 11.92 -20.25
CA ASN A 124 -6.76 10.65 -19.63
C ASN A 124 -5.62 10.77 -18.62
N SER A 125 -4.55 11.50 -18.95
CA SER A 125 -3.43 11.75 -18.03
C SER A 125 -3.89 12.51 -16.78
N LYS A 126 -4.72 13.55 -16.95
CA LYS A 126 -5.31 14.30 -15.83
C LYS A 126 -6.20 13.40 -14.95
N LEU A 127 -7.03 12.55 -15.55
CA LEU A 127 -7.88 11.59 -14.83
C LEU A 127 -7.06 10.57 -14.03
N ILE A 128 -5.99 10.01 -14.61
CA ILE A 128 -5.10 9.09 -13.91
C ILE A 128 -4.49 9.76 -12.67
N ASN A 129 -3.99 10.99 -12.83
CA ASN A 129 -3.41 11.75 -11.71
C ASN A 129 -4.45 12.03 -10.62
N ILE A 130 -5.65 12.51 -10.98
CA ILE A 130 -6.74 12.75 -10.02
C ILE A 130 -7.10 11.46 -9.27
N ASN A 131 -7.21 10.33 -9.98
CA ASN A 131 -7.50 9.04 -9.37
C ASN A 131 -6.40 8.61 -8.39
N GLN A 132 -5.12 8.82 -8.73
CA GLN A 132 -3.99 8.54 -7.84
C GLN A 132 -4.03 9.42 -6.58
N VAL A 133 -4.16 10.74 -6.74
CA VAL A 133 -4.24 11.68 -5.61
C VAL A 133 -5.43 11.36 -4.70
N THR A 134 -6.59 11.07 -5.28
CA THR A 134 -7.81 10.73 -4.53
C THR A 134 -7.65 9.41 -3.78
N SER A 135 -7.08 8.39 -4.43
CA SER A 135 -6.83 7.08 -3.80
C SER A 135 -5.83 7.19 -2.65
N ASN A 136 -4.75 7.95 -2.83
CA ASN A 136 -3.75 8.19 -1.79
C ASN A 136 -4.33 8.97 -0.62
N LYS A 137 -5.18 9.97 -0.89
CA LYS A 137 -5.89 10.70 0.15
C LYS A 137 -6.79 9.77 0.96
N TYR A 138 -7.60 8.95 0.30
CA TYR A 138 -8.48 7.99 0.99
C TYR A 138 -7.69 7.00 1.83
N LEU A 139 -6.60 6.43 1.30
CA LEU A 139 -5.72 5.54 2.05
C LEU A 139 -5.12 6.24 3.29
N ASN A 140 -4.66 7.48 3.15
CA ASN A 140 -4.14 8.26 4.27
C ASN A 140 -5.22 8.54 5.33
N ASP A 141 -6.43 8.89 4.92
CA ASP A 141 -7.56 9.10 5.83
C ASP A 141 -7.88 7.82 6.64
N ILE A 142 -7.81 6.65 5.99
CA ILE A 142 -7.96 5.35 6.64
C ILE A 142 -6.85 5.10 7.66
N TYR A 143 -5.59 5.36 7.32
CA TYR A 143 -4.48 5.17 8.26
C TYR A 143 -4.53 6.12 9.44
N LEU A 144 -4.94 7.38 9.23
CA LEU A 144 -5.16 8.33 10.32
C LEU A 144 -6.29 7.87 11.25
N ASP A 145 -7.41 7.40 10.70
CA ASP A 145 -8.52 6.85 11.48
C ASP A 145 -8.12 5.60 12.27
N MET A 146 -7.32 4.71 11.67
CA MET A 146 -6.70 3.56 12.36
C MET A 146 -5.79 4.00 13.49
N ALA A 147 -4.82 4.88 13.21
CA ALA A 147 -3.86 5.37 14.19
C ALA A 147 -4.59 6.01 15.39
N ASN A 148 -5.58 6.86 15.13
CA ASN A 148 -6.38 7.50 16.17
C ASN A 148 -7.20 6.48 16.96
N SER A 149 -7.79 5.49 16.29
CA SER A 149 -8.59 4.47 16.95
C SER A 149 -7.74 3.56 17.84
N LEU A 150 -6.46 3.35 17.52
CA LEU A 150 -5.55 2.39 18.16
C LEU A 150 -4.55 3.02 19.16
N LYS A 151 -4.32 4.33 19.08
CA LYS A 151 -3.20 5.07 19.71
C LYS A 151 -2.82 4.64 21.13
N ASP A 152 -3.80 4.56 22.03
CA ASP A 152 -3.54 4.36 23.47
C ASP A 152 -3.77 2.91 23.93
N LYS A 153 -4.23 2.05 23.01
CA LYS A 153 -4.61 0.66 23.34
C LYS A 153 -3.74 -0.40 22.66
N TYR A 154 -3.05 -0.04 21.58
CA TYR A 154 -2.32 -1.00 20.76
C TYR A 154 -0.91 -1.25 21.31
N LEU A 155 -0.62 -2.51 21.61
CA LEU A 155 0.66 -2.97 22.14
C LEU A 155 1.63 -3.23 20.99
N THR A 156 2.91 -2.94 21.21
CA THR A 156 3.96 -3.37 20.27
C THR A 156 4.04 -4.90 20.23
N LEU A 157 4.71 -5.45 19.22
CA LEU A 157 5.01 -6.90 19.12
C LEU A 157 5.61 -7.46 20.42
N ARG A 158 6.63 -6.78 20.95
CA ARG A 158 7.32 -7.15 22.18
C ARG A 158 6.41 -7.02 23.40
N ASP A 159 5.74 -5.89 23.56
CA ASP A 159 4.87 -5.64 24.72
C ASP A 159 3.67 -6.58 24.74
N THR A 160 3.19 -6.99 23.57
CA THR A 160 2.15 -8.03 23.44
C THR A 160 2.62 -9.32 24.09
N LEU A 161 3.81 -9.84 23.74
CA LEU A 161 4.30 -11.09 24.31
C LEU A 161 4.69 -10.97 25.79
N VAL A 162 5.29 -9.85 26.18
CA VAL A 162 5.57 -9.58 27.60
C VAL A 162 4.26 -9.63 28.40
N MET A 163 3.19 -8.99 27.91
CA MET A 163 1.90 -9.03 28.59
C MET A 163 1.30 -10.44 28.65
N VAL A 164 1.34 -11.20 27.55
CA VAL A 164 0.86 -12.60 27.49
C VAL A 164 1.57 -13.47 28.51
N LYS A 165 2.88 -13.27 28.69
CA LYS A 165 3.68 -14.00 29.66
C LYS A 165 3.34 -13.58 31.10
N GLU A 166 3.52 -12.30 31.43
CA GLU A 166 3.47 -11.80 32.81
C GLU A 166 2.07 -11.87 33.43
N GLN A 167 1.01 -11.80 32.60
CA GLN A 167 -0.38 -11.89 33.05
C GLN A 167 -1.04 -13.24 32.72
N GLU A 168 -0.27 -14.20 32.21
CA GLU A 168 -0.73 -15.53 31.80
C GLU A 168 -1.97 -15.52 30.87
N LEU A 169 -2.06 -14.53 29.98
CA LEU A 169 -3.25 -14.32 29.16
C LEU A 169 -3.44 -15.42 28.10
N SER A 170 -4.69 -15.66 27.76
CA SER A 170 -5.08 -16.30 26.49
C SER A 170 -5.00 -15.27 25.36
N ILE A 171 -4.77 -15.71 24.13
CA ILE A 171 -4.75 -14.83 22.94
C ILE A 171 -5.70 -15.31 21.84
N ALA A 172 -6.44 -14.39 21.24
CA ALA A 172 -7.20 -14.62 20.02
C ALA A 172 -6.79 -13.56 18.99
N ARG A 173 -6.26 -14.01 17.83
CA ARG A 173 -5.71 -13.09 16.84
C ARG A 173 -6.67 -12.94 15.67
N PHE A 174 -6.72 -11.74 15.14
CA PHE A 174 -7.41 -11.40 13.90
C PHE A 174 -6.36 -11.08 12.84
N GLY A 175 -6.29 -11.91 11.80
CA GLY A 175 -5.61 -11.61 10.56
C GLY A 175 -6.58 -11.11 9.49
N ASP A 176 -6.11 -11.06 8.24
CA ASP A 176 -6.94 -10.71 7.09
C ASP A 176 -8.10 -11.70 6.91
N GLY A 177 -7.86 -12.99 7.15
CA GLY A 177 -8.85 -14.06 7.08
C GLY A 177 -9.99 -13.90 8.09
N GLU A 178 -9.68 -13.65 9.36
CA GLU A 178 -10.67 -13.41 10.41
C GLU A 178 -11.46 -12.15 10.15
N ILE A 179 -10.80 -11.05 9.75
CA ILE A 179 -11.46 -9.79 9.42
C ILE A 179 -12.43 -10.01 8.25
N ARG A 180 -12.04 -10.72 7.18
CA ARG A 180 -12.94 -11.08 6.06
C ARG A 180 -14.15 -11.89 6.54
N CYS A 181 -13.95 -12.89 7.40
CA CYS A 181 -15.03 -13.69 7.95
C CYS A 181 -15.98 -12.88 8.85
N MET A 182 -15.46 -11.89 9.57
CA MET A 182 -16.22 -11.04 10.49
C MET A 182 -17.09 -10.00 9.77
N VAL A 183 -16.66 -9.50 8.61
CA VAL A 183 -17.32 -8.35 7.95
C VAL A 183 -17.82 -8.61 6.53
N THR A 184 -17.65 -9.82 5.99
CA THR A 184 -18.12 -10.19 4.64
C THR A 184 -18.73 -11.59 4.58
N THR A 185 -19.52 -11.83 3.56
CA THR A 185 -20.16 -13.13 3.29
C THR A 185 -19.30 -14.05 2.40
N ASN A 186 -18.02 -13.73 2.17
CA ASN A 186 -17.14 -14.50 1.28
C ASN A 186 -16.31 -15.57 2.01
N GLY A 187 -16.17 -15.46 3.34
CA GLY A 187 -15.22 -16.28 4.11
C GLY A 187 -13.76 -15.93 3.79
N CYS A 188 -12.86 -16.90 3.93
CA CYS A 188 -11.45 -16.83 3.55
C CYS A 188 -10.98 -18.12 2.85
N GLY A 189 -9.72 -18.19 2.42
CA GLY A 189 -9.17 -19.28 1.59
C GLY A 189 -9.31 -20.71 2.17
N PHE A 190 -9.51 -20.83 3.47
CA PHE A 190 -9.63 -22.11 4.18
C PHE A 190 -10.87 -22.20 5.07
N GLN A 191 -11.75 -21.19 5.06
CA GLN A 191 -12.99 -21.19 5.85
C GLN A 191 -14.10 -20.48 5.06
N LYS A 192 -15.12 -21.25 4.65
CA LYS A 192 -16.33 -20.72 4.06
C LYS A 192 -17.07 -19.82 5.06
N HIS A 193 -17.83 -18.88 4.52
CA HIS A 193 -18.71 -18.03 5.31
C HIS A 193 -19.68 -18.89 6.14
N ASP A 194 -19.86 -18.45 7.39
CA ASP A 194 -20.81 -18.99 8.35
C ASP A 194 -21.29 -17.83 9.23
N TRP A 195 -22.60 -17.70 9.41
CA TRP A 195 -23.19 -16.60 10.18
C TRP A 195 -22.86 -16.66 11.67
N LYS A 196 -22.76 -17.87 12.24
CA LYS A 196 -22.38 -18.08 13.64
C LYS A 196 -20.91 -17.72 13.83
N LEU A 197 -20.02 -18.12 12.91
CA LEU A 197 -18.61 -17.70 12.94
C LEU A 197 -18.48 -16.18 12.89
N MET A 198 -19.17 -15.55 11.95
CA MET A 198 -19.16 -14.10 11.78
C MET A 198 -19.57 -13.40 13.08
N GLN A 199 -20.65 -13.86 13.71
CA GLN A 199 -21.17 -13.28 14.93
C GLN A 199 -20.22 -13.50 16.12
N GLU A 200 -19.65 -14.69 16.28
CA GLU A 200 -18.69 -14.95 17.36
C GLU A 200 -17.41 -14.10 17.19
N LEU A 201 -16.91 -13.92 15.97
CA LEU A 201 -15.76 -13.04 15.72
C LEU A 201 -16.07 -11.58 16.09
N ARG A 202 -17.29 -11.10 15.82
CA ARG A 202 -17.73 -9.75 16.23
C ARG A 202 -17.81 -9.63 17.74
N GLU A 203 -18.34 -10.64 18.42
CA GLU A 203 -18.42 -10.68 19.89
C GLU A 203 -17.03 -10.68 20.52
N ILE A 204 -16.11 -11.51 20.01
CA ILE A 204 -14.72 -11.54 20.48
C ILE A 204 -14.04 -10.19 20.30
N SER A 205 -14.21 -9.53 19.15
CA SER A 205 -13.63 -8.21 18.88
C SER A 205 -14.20 -7.13 19.80
N ARG A 206 -15.46 -7.28 20.22
CA ARG A 206 -16.21 -6.27 20.98
C ARG A 206 -16.11 -6.43 22.48
N GLU A 207 -16.14 -7.64 23.01
CA GLU A 207 -16.27 -7.91 24.43
C GLU A 207 -14.92 -7.95 25.13
N ASN A 208 -14.77 -7.21 26.22
CA ASN A 208 -13.59 -7.28 27.07
C ASN A 208 -13.77 -8.40 28.12
N THR A 209 -13.26 -9.59 27.81
CA THR A 209 -13.42 -10.80 28.63
C THR A 209 -12.15 -11.20 29.40
N GLY A 210 -11.11 -10.36 29.38
CA GLY A 210 -9.75 -10.71 29.85
C GLY A 210 -8.94 -11.56 28.85
N LEU A 211 -9.52 -11.92 27.72
CA LEU A 211 -8.81 -12.46 26.56
C LEU A 211 -8.03 -11.33 25.87
N LEU A 212 -6.74 -11.52 25.57
CA LEU A 212 -6.02 -10.56 24.77
C LEU A 212 -6.36 -10.76 23.29
N VAL A 213 -7.15 -9.83 22.76
CA VAL A 213 -7.49 -9.78 21.34
C VAL A 213 -6.38 -9.06 20.59
N CYS A 214 -5.88 -9.67 19.54
CA CYS A 214 -4.83 -9.09 18.70
C CYS A 214 -5.33 -8.74 17.31
N TYR A 215 -4.91 -7.59 16.77
CA TYR A 215 -5.18 -7.16 15.39
C TYR A 215 -3.86 -6.89 14.67
N PRO A 216 -3.82 -6.91 13.33
CA PRO A 216 -2.61 -6.55 12.58
C PRO A 216 -2.33 -5.06 12.72
N SER A 217 -1.05 -4.70 12.73
CA SER A 217 -0.63 -3.30 12.77
C SER A 217 -0.94 -2.61 11.44
N LEU A 218 -0.71 -1.29 11.38
CA LEU A 218 -1.05 -0.49 10.19
C LEU A 218 -0.34 -1.01 8.93
N LEU A 219 0.92 -1.46 9.06
CA LEU A 219 1.73 -2.04 7.98
C LEU A 219 1.72 -1.15 6.73
N ILE A 220 2.02 0.15 6.92
CA ILE A 220 1.86 1.21 5.92
C ILE A 220 2.73 1.01 4.67
N GLU A 221 3.83 0.27 4.77
CA GLU A 221 4.74 -0.02 3.65
C GLU A 221 4.35 -1.30 2.90
N ASP A 222 3.45 -2.11 3.45
CA ASP A 222 3.04 -3.37 2.86
C ASP A 222 1.90 -3.18 1.86
N LYS A 223 2.16 -3.55 0.59
CA LYS A 223 1.21 -3.38 -0.51
C LYS A 223 -0.07 -4.21 -0.33
N PHE A 224 -0.01 -5.37 0.31
CA PHE A 224 -1.21 -6.14 0.61
C PHE A 224 -2.09 -5.38 1.61
N TRP A 225 -1.51 -4.88 2.70
CA TRP A 225 -2.25 -4.12 3.72
C TRP A 225 -2.74 -2.76 3.23
N GLN A 226 -2.00 -2.07 2.37
CA GLN A 226 -2.46 -0.85 1.68
C GLN A 226 -3.73 -1.09 0.85
N ASN A 227 -3.90 -2.28 0.25
CA ASN A 227 -5.11 -2.63 -0.48
C ASN A 227 -6.20 -3.20 0.44
N PHE A 228 -5.81 -3.83 1.55
CA PHE A 228 -6.73 -4.45 2.49
C PHE A 228 -7.48 -3.40 3.33
N TRP A 229 -6.75 -2.55 4.06
CA TRP A 229 -7.34 -1.67 5.06
C TRP A 229 -8.41 -0.72 4.53
N PRO A 230 -8.28 -0.09 3.35
CA PRO A 230 -9.33 0.79 2.82
C PRO A 230 -10.67 0.11 2.57
N ILE A 231 -10.68 -1.21 2.39
CA ILE A 231 -11.88 -2.02 2.16
C ILE A 231 -12.49 -2.51 3.49
N TYR A 232 -11.65 -2.93 4.43
CA TYR A 232 -12.09 -3.68 5.60
C TYR A 232 -12.10 -2.84 6.89
N TRP A 233 -11.21 -1.86 7.05
CA TRP A 233 -11.15 -1.02 8.25
C TRP A 233 -12.49 -0.30 8.54
N PRO A 234 -13.14 0.37 7.55
CA PRO A 234 -14.42 1.02 7.78
C PRO A 234 -15.52 0.06 8.23
N LYS A 235 -15.40 -1.24 7.95
CA LYS A 235 -16.39 -2.25 8.31
C LYS A 235 -16.09 -2.90 9.66
N CYS A 236 -14.82 -3.08 10.02
CA CYS A 236 -14.43 -3.79 11.22
C CYS A 236 -14.30 -2.89 12.46
N LYS A 237 -13.95 -1.61 12.29
CA LYS A 237 -13.62 -0.71 13.42
C LYS A 237 -14.72 -0.60 14.47
N PHE A 238 -15.98 -0.71 14.08
CA PHE A 238 -17.13 -0.62 14.98
C PHE A 238 -17.23 -1.77 15.99
N TYR A 239 -16.66 -2.93 15.65
CA TYR A 239 -16.61 -4.09 16.53
C TYR A 239 -15.43 -4.02 17.49
N LEU A 240 -14.38 -3.25 17.17
CA LEU A 240 -13.14 -3.22 17.94
C LEU A 240 -13.24 -2.34 19.18
N GLN A 241 -13.79 -2.90 20.26
CA GLN A 241 -14.08 -2.19 21.53
C GLN A 241 -13.18 -2.63 22.70
N GLN A 242 -12.05 -3.27 22.39
CA GLN A 242 -11.09 -3.72 23.39
C GLN A 242 -10.36 -2.54 24.06
N ASN A 243 -10.11 -2.66 25.37
CA ASN A 243 -9.33 -1.67 26.13
C ASN A 243 -7.83 -1.75 25.82
N ARG A 244 -7.36 -2.94 25.43
CA ARG A 244 -5.97 -3.21 25.02
C ARG A 244 -6.02 -4.17 23.84
N ILE A 245 -5.12 -3.97 22.88
CA ILE A 245 -5.05 -4.75 21.67
C ILE A 245 -3.61 -5.21 21.49
N GLY A 246 -3.42 -6.52 21.37
CA GLY A 246 -2.13 -7.07 20.99
C GLY A 246 -1.87 -6.95 19.50
N ASP A 247 -0.61 -7.10 19.10
CA ASP A 247 -0.27 -7.17 17.68
C ASP A 247 -0.44 -8.62 17.15
N ALA A 248 -1.24 -8.83 16.11
CA ALA A 248 -1.45 -10.15 15.51
C ALA A 248 -0.22 -10.64 14.74
N MET A 249 0.72 -9.75 14.43
CA MET A 249 1.97 -10.04 13.73
C MET A 249 3.01 -10.74 14.63
N ILE A 250 2.72 -10.93 15.93
CA ILE A 250 3.58 -11.70 16.86
C ILE A 250 3.84 -13.15 16.43
N THR A 251 3.03 -13.70 15.52
CA THR A 251 3.17 -15.06 14.97
C THR A 251 3.62 -15.07 13.50
N ARG A 252 4.14 -13.95 13.00
CA ARG A 252 4.41 -13.70 11.59
C ARG A 252 5.91 -13.41 11.36
N PRO A 253 6.44 -13.59 10.13
CA PRO A 253 7.87 -13.41 9.87
C PRO A 253 8.41 -12.06 10.31
N GLU A 254 7.61 -11.00 10.20
CA GLU A 254 7.91 -9.62 10.58
C GLU A 254 8.40 -9.51 12.03
N ALA A 255 7.79 -10.24 12.95
CA ALA A 255 8.22 -10.25 14.35
C ALA A 255 9.63 -10.83 14.52
N PHE A 256 9.98 -11.84 13.73
CA PHE A 256 11.32 -12.44 13.74
C PHE A 256 12.34 -11.62 12.95
N TYR A 257 11.95 -10.99 11.85
CA TYR A 257 12.86 -10.07 11.13
C TYR A 257 13.25 -8.88 12.00
N PHE A 258 12.31 -8.33 12.78
CA PHE A 258 12.58 -7.16 13.61
C PHE A 258 13.35 -7.48 14.90
N TYR A 259 13.00 -8.58 15.59
CA TYR A 259 13.54 -8.90 16.92
C TYR A 259 14.48 -10.12 16.95
N GLY A 260 14.57 -10.89 15.86
CA GLY A 260 15.42 -12.06 15.76
C GLY A 260 15.22 -13.05 16.91
N GLN A 261 16.33 -13.42 17.56
CA GLN A 261 16.36 -14.40 18.64
C GLN A 261 15.62 -13.94 19.92
N GLU A 262 15.45 -12.62 20.13
CA GLU A 262 14.68 -12.11 21.29
C GLU A 262 13.23 -12.60 21.23
N MET A 263 12.61 -12.54 20.06
CA MET A 263 11.23 -13.00 19.84
C MET A 263 11.09 -14.51 20.11
N VAL A 264 12.09 -15.30 19.71
CA VAL A 264 12.14 -16.74 19.96
C VAL A 264 12.21 -17.03 21.46
N THR A 265 13.08 -16.30 22.18
CA THR A 265 13.24 -16.45 23.63
C THR A 265 11.97 -16.04 24.38
N LEU A 266 11.32 -14.94 23.99
CA LEU A 266 10.06 -14.50 24.58
C LEU A 266 8.97 -15.57 24.41
N TRP A 267 8.78 -16.07 23.19
CA TRP A 267 7.83 -17.16 22.93
C TRP A 267 8.12 -18.40 23.78
N LYS A 268 9.38 -18.87 23.78
CA LYS A 268 9.80 -20.02 24.58
C LYS A 268 9.54 -19.85 26.07
N SER A 269 9.67 -18.64 26.59
CA SER A 269 9.45 -18.37 28.01
C SER A 269 7.98 -18.50 28.45
N ILE A 270 7.02 -18.45 27.50
CA ILE A 270 5.58 -18.60 27.80
C ILE A 270 5.22 -20.06 28.14
N TRP A 271 5.89 -21.03 27.51
CA TRP A 271 5.59 -22.46 27.65
C TRP A 271 6.74 -23.30 28.19
N ASN A 272 7.73 -22.66 28.82
CA ASN A 272 8.85 -23.37 29.43
C ASN A 272 8.36 -24.34 30.51
N ASP A 273 8.72 -25.62 30.36
CA ASP A 273 8.33 -26.71 31.25
C ASP A 273 6.80 -26.82 31.46
N LYS A 274 6.02 -26.52 30.40
CA LYS A 274 4.56 -26.65 30.41
C LYS A 274 4.09 -27.86 29.61
N LYS A 275 2.95 -28.42 30.01
CA LYS A 275 2.22 -29.47 29.28
C LYS A 275 1.29 -28.82 28.26
N ILE A 276 1.54 -29.10 27.00
CA ILE A 276 0.91 -28.41 25.88
C ILE A 276 -0.04 -29.35 25.14
N CYS A 277 -1.23 -28.86 24.80
CA CYS A 277 -2.09 -29.50 23.80
C CYS A 277 -2.04 -28.70 22.50
N PHE A 278 -1.50 -29.30 21.44
CA PHE A 278 -1.45 -28.74 20.10
C PHE A 278 -2.78 -29.01 19.38
N ILE A 279 -3.39 -27.96 18.84
CA ILE A 279 -4.63 -28.04 18.07
C ILE A 279 -4.38 -27.50 16.66
N SER A 280 -4.57 -28.33 15.66
CA SER A 280 -4.37 -27.97 14.25
C SER A 280 -5.22 -28.80 13.31
N GLY A 281 -5.18 -28.45 12.02
CA GLY A 281 -5.72 -29.29 10.97
C GLY A 281 -4.90 -30.56 10.76
N GLU A 282 -5.53 -31.63 10.28
CA GLU A 282 -4.87 -32.86 9.81
C GLU A 282 -3.71 -32.56 8.85
N ASN A 283 -2.59 -33.27 8.88
CA ASN A 283 -1.42 -32.97 8.01
C ASN A 283 -0.79 -31.57 8.20
N SER A 284 -1.19 -30.81 9.22
CA SER A 284 -0.50 -29.57 9.58
C SER A 284 0.96 -29.84 9.96
N ARG A 285 1.84 -28.91 9.60
CA ARG A 285 3.27 -28.90 9.97
C ARG A 285 3.49 -28.42 11.42
N PHE A 286 2.40 -28.02 12.08
CA PHE A 286 2.38 -27.57 13.46
C PHE A 286 2.56 -28.75 14.43
N THR A 287 3.80 -29.00 14.83
CA THR A 287 4.20 -30.15 15.64
C THR A 287 5.14 -29.74 16.78
N ALA A 288 5.11 -30.48 17.89
CA ALA A 288 5.96 -30.23 19.04
C ALA A 288 7.46 -30.46 18.79
N ASN A 289 7.80 -31.21 17.74
CA ASN A 289 9.20 -31.48 17.36
C ASN A 289 9.90 -30.25 16.77
N HIS A 290 9.18 -29.16 16.52
CA HIS A 290 9.76 -27.93 15.98
C HIS A 290 10.65 -27.22 17.02
N PRO A 291 11.84 -26.68 16.65
CA PRO A 291 12.78 -26.08 17.62
C PRO A 291 12.20 -24.99 18.52
N ILE A 292 11.18 -24.25 18.06
CA ILE A 292 10.51 -23.21 18.85
C ILE A 292 9.77 -23.77 20.08
N PHE A 293 9.41 -25.06 20.08
CA PHE A 293 8.71 -25.75 21.18
C PHE A 293 9.63 -26.68 21.98
N SER A 294 10.95 -26.63 21.78
CA SER A 294 11.88 -27.61 22.34
C SER A 294 12.01 -27.62 23.87
N ASN A 295 11.36 -26.70 24.58
CA ASN A 295 11.45 -26.52 26.03
C ASN A 295 10.11 -26.75 26.75
N ILE A 296 9.17 -27.43 26.10
CA ILE A 296 7.92 -27.89 26.73
C ILE A 296 8.18 -29.18 27.53
N GLU A 297 7.33 -29.46 28.53
CA GLU A 297 7.43 -30.72 29.30
C GLU A 297 6.83 -31.90 28.51
N ASN A 298 5.63 -31.71 27.95
CA ASN A 298 4.90 -32.74 27.23
C ASN A 298 4.01 -32.14 26.14
N ALA A 299 3.71 -32.93 25.11
CA ALA A 299 2.82 -32.59 24.01
C ALA A 299 1.68 -33.61 23.85
N GLU A 300 0.46 -33.12 23.85
CA GLU A 300 -0.71 -33.82 23.35
C GLU A 300 -1.24 -33.16 22.07
N TYR A 301 -2.04 -33.90 21.30
CA TYR A 301 -2.57 -33.43 20.01
C TYR A 301 -4.10 -33.60 19.93
N ILE A 302 -4.75 -32.62 19.32
CA ILE A 302 -6.13 -32.71 18.84
C ILE A 302 -6.14 -32.21 17.40
N LEU A 303 -6.45 -33.11 16.47
CA LEU A 303 -6.54 -32.78 15.05
C LEU A 303 -7.99 -32.46 14.66
N SER A 304 -8.14 -31.49 13.76
CA SER A 304 -9.40 -31.06 13.15
C SER A 304 -9.26 -31.02 11.62
N LYS A 305 -10.29 -30.58 10.91
CA LYS A 305 -10.25 -30.42 9.45
C LYS A 305 -9.25 -29.32 9.05
N ASN A 306 -8.59 -29.47 7.90
CA ASN A 306 -7.73 -28.41 7.33
C ASN A 306 -8.49 -27.22 6.76
N LYS A 307 -9.75 -27.43 6.38
CA LYS A 307 -10.62 -26.40 5.84
C LYS A 307 -12.00 -26.54 6.45
N ASN A 308 -12.66 -25.40 6.64
CA ASN A 308 -14.01 -25.34 7.23
C ASN A 308 -14.10 -26.00 8.61
N ALA A 309 -13.02 -25.93 9.41
CA ALA A 309 -12.95 -26.54 10.73
C ALA A 309 -14.03 -26.01 11.70
N TYR A 310 -14.55 -24.80 11.44
CA TYR A 310 -15.60 -24.20 12.25
C TYR A 310 -16.88 -25.05 12.29
N GLN A 311 -17.15 -25.85 11.26
CA GLN A 311 -18.30 -26.76 11.23
C GLN A 311 -18.32 -27.72 12.42
N ASP A 312 -17.15 -28.06 12.96
CA ASP A 312 -17.00 -29.01 14.07
C ASP A 312 -16.57 -28.30 15.38
N ILE A 313 -16.73 -26.97 15.48
CA ILE A 313 -16.22 -26.17 16.62
C ILE A 313 -16.72 -26.67 17.98
N ASP A 314 -17.98 -27.08 18.08
CA ASP A 314 -18.59 -27.55 19.33
C ASP A 314 -18.00 -28.92 19.75
N GLN A 315 -17.79 -29.82 18.80
CA GLN A 315 -17.12 -31.11 19.05
C GLN A 315 -15.64 -30.92 19.40
N LEU A 316 -14.97 -29.99 18.72
CA LEU A 316 -13.57 -29.65 18.98
C LEU A 316 -13.39 -29.10 20.39
N LEU A 317 -14.27 -28.18 20.81
CA LEU A 317 -14.28 -27.66 22.18
C LEU A 317 -14.46 -28.79 23.21
N ALA A 318 -15.43 -29.69 23.00
CA ALA A 318 -15.66 -30.82 23.91
C ALA A 318 -14.42 -31.73 24.04
N LYS A 319 -13.73 -32.03 22.92
CA LYS A 319 -12.47 -32.78 22.93
C LYS A 319 -11.40 -32.07 23.75
N CYS A 320 -11.27 -30.75 23.61
CA CYS A 320 -10.31 -29.95 24.37
C CYS A 320 -10.61 -29.98 25.87
N LEU A 321 -11.89 -29.81 26.26
CA LEU A 321 -12.31 -29.82 27.67
C LEU A 321 -12.16 -31.20 28.32
N GLY A 322 -12.19 -32.29 27.53
CA GLY A 322 -11.92 -33.64 28.00
C GLY A 322 -10.46 -33.92 28.33
N LYS A 323 -9.51 -33.09 27.86
CA LYS A 323 -8.09 -33.24 28.21
C LYS A 323 -7.82 -32.85 29.66
N LYS A 324 -7.05 -33.68 30.36
CA LYS A 324 -6.64 -33.46 31.75
C LYS A 324 -5.17 -33.06 31.80
N HIS A 325 -4.78 -32.27 32.80
CA HIS A 325 -3.38 -31.88 33.03
C HIS A 325 -2.70 -31.15 31.86
N ILE A 326 -3.46 -30.33 31.13
CA ILE A 326 -2.94 -29.41 30.11
C ILE A 326 -2.83 -28.01 30.71
N ASP A 327 -1.65 -27.41 30.61
CA ASP A 327 -1.39 -26.05 31.06
C ASP A 327 -1.81 -25.02 29.99
N ILE A 328 -1.49 -25.30 28.72
CA ILE A 328 -1.75 -24.38 27.61
C ILE A 328 -2.23 -25.14 26.38
N PHE A 329 -3.29 -24.64 25.76
CA PHE A 329 -3.72 -25.05 24.42
C PHE A 329 -3.07 -24.14 23.37
N LEU A 330 -2.21 -24.67 22.50
CA LEU A 330 -1.63 -23.93 21.38
C LEU A 330 -2.39 -24.25 20.10
N ILE A 331 -2.87 -23.23 19.39
CA ILE A 331 -3.86 -23.39 18.32
C ILE A 331 -3.36 -22.80 17.01
N ALA A 332 -3.43 -23.58 15.93
CA ALA A 332 -3.15 -23.17 14.56
C ALA A 332 -4.28 -23.68 13.63
N LEU A 333 -5.41 -22.97 13.61
CA LEU A 333 -6.64 -23.43 12.94
C LEU A 333 -7.47 -22.30 12.29
N GLY A 334 -6.82 -21.22 11.85
CA GLY A 334 -7.50 -20.13 11.15
C GLY A 334 -8.57 -19.42 11.99
N PRO A 335 -9.70 -18.96 11.39
CA PRO A 335 -10.79 -18.34 12.15
C PRO A 335 -11.39 -19.24 13.23
N THR A 336 -11.32 -20.55 13.01
CA THR A 336 -11.74 -21.53 14.02
C THR A 336 -10.83 -21.48 15.24
N GLY A 337 -9.53 -21.24 15.04
CA GLY A 337 -8.56 -21.09 16.12
C GLY A 337 -8.82 -19.86 16.98
N THR A 338 -9.13 -18.72 16.37
CA THR A 338 -9.53 -17.49 17.05
C THR A 338 -10.74 -17.73 17.96
N VAL A 339 -11.79 -18.35 17.42
CA VAL A 339 -13.02 -18.66 18.19
C VAL A 339 -12.76 -19.71 19.26
N LEU A 340 -12.01 -20.77 18.96
CA LEU A 340 -11.70 -21.83 19.92
C LEU A 340 -10.90 -21.29 21.10
N SER A 341 -9.95 -20.39 20.85
CA SER A 341 -9.18 -19.73 21.90
C SER A 341 -10.09 -18.95 22.85
N ALA A 342 -11.01 -18.14 22.29
CA ALA A 342 -11.96 -17.38 23.09
C ALA A 342 -12.91 -18.28 23.89
N ARG A 343 -13.39 -19.38 23.30
CA ARG A 343 -14.26 -20.35 23.99
C ARG A 343 -13.53 -21.07 25.11
N LEU A 344 -12.29 -21.50 24.90
CA LEU A 344 -11.47 -22.13 25.94
C LEU A 344 -11.18 -21.16 27.09
N HIS A 345 -10.85 -19.91 26.77
CA HIS A 345 -10.68 -18.84 27.76
C HIS A 345 -11.92 -18.68 28.64
N ARG A 346 -13.12 -18.61 28.04
CA ARG A 346 -14.40 -18.55 28.78
C ARG A 346 -14.67 -19.78 29.66
N GLN A 347 -14.02 -20.91 29.38
CA GLN A 347 -14.06 -22.13 30.20
C GLN A 347 -12.90 -22.21 31.22
N GLY A 348 -12.18 -21.11 31.44
CA GLY A 348 -11.05 -21.04 32.38
C GLY A 348 -9.81 -21.81 31.91
N ARG A 349 -9.70 -22.11 30.62
CA ARG A 349 -8.52 -22.76 30.02
C ARG A 349 -7.66 -21.73 29.32
N ARG A 350 -6.35 -21.76 29.56
CA ARG A 350 -5.41 -20.88 28.85
C ARG A 350 -5.19 -21.38 27.43
N ALA A 351 -5.49 -20.54 26.45
CA ALA A 351 -5.42 -20.88 25.04
C ALA A 351 -4.72 -19.78 24.24
N LEU A 352 -3.75 -20.18 23.42
CA LEU A 352 -2.99 -19.27 22.56
C LEU A 352 -3.24 -19.63 21.10
N ASP A 353 -3.97 -18.78 20.38
CA ASP A 353 -3.96 -18.79 18.92
C ASP A 353 -2.60 -18.33 18.40
N ILE A 354 -1.78 -19.29 17.94
CA ILE A 354 -0.42 -19.05 17.47
C ILE A 354 -0.23 -19.23 15.95
N GLY A 355 -1.29 -19.63 15.23
CA GLY A 355 -1.34 -19.62 13.76
C GLY A 355 -0.08 -20.16 13.08
N HIS A 356 0.58 -19.33 12.27
CA HIS A 356 1.75 -19.69 11.47
C HIS A 356 3.10 -19.51 12.18
N LEU A 357 3.14 -19.52 13.52
CA LEU A 357 4.36 -19.23 14.26
C LEU A 357 5.58 -20.06 13.83
N ASN A 358 5.43 -21.39 13.72
CA ASN A 358 6.54 -22.27 13.35
C ASN A 358 6.99 -22.06 11.89
N ASN A 359 6.05 -21.87 10.95
CA ASN A 359 6.39 -21.59 9.56
C ASN A 359 7.07 -20.21 9.41
N SER A 360 6.67 -19.25 10.24
CA SER A 360 7.27 -17.91 10.27
C SER A 360 8.69 -17.93 10.82
N PHE A 361 8.94 -18.74 11.86
CA PHE A 361 10.29 -19.04 12.32
C PHE A 361 11.13 -19.67 11.21
N ASP A 362 10.61 -20.70 10.55
CA ASP A 362 11.30 -21.39 9.45
C ASP A 362 11.63 -20.45 8.28
N THR A 363 10.75 -19.50 7.96
CA THR A 363 10.98 -18.50 6.92
C THR A 363 12.22 -17.67 7.24
N VAL A 364 12.33 -17.17 8.47
CA VAL A 364 13.40 -16.23 8.86
C VAL A 364 14.72 -16.95 9.15
N PHE A 365 14.68 -18.07 9.87
CA PHE A 365 15.90 -18.73 10.35
C PHE A 365 16.39 -19.86 9.44
N LEU A 366 15.51 -20.44 8.61
CA LEU A 366 15.85 -21.55 7.71
C LEU A 366 15.65 -21.20 6.22
N ASN A 367 15.33 -19.94 5.89
CA ASN A 367 15.08 -19.47 4.52
C ASN A 367 14.03 -20.30 3.77
N LYS A 368 13.00 -20.80 4.47
CA LYS A 368 11.87 -21.47 3.83
C LYS A 368 10.90 -20.45 3.24
N VAL A 369 9.97 -20.94 2.41
CA VAL A 369 8.90 -20.14 1.82
C VAL A 369 8.00 -19.56 2.93
N THR A 370 7.51 -18.33 2.73
CA THR A 370 6.55 -17.69 3.63
C THR A 370 5.29 -18.55 3.82
N PRO A 371 4.60 -18.45 4.98
CA PRO A 371 3.43 -19.27 5.26
C PRO A 371 2.36 -19.24 4.15
N GLU A 372 2.13 -18.09 3.51
CA GLU A 372 1.18 -17.90 2.42
C GLU A 372 1.53 -18.66 1.15
N GLY A 373 2.82 -18.91 0.92
CA GLY A 373 3.31 -19.66 -0.24
C GLY A 373 3.29 -21.17 -0.04
N ILE A 374 2.90 -21.64 1.15
CA ILE A 374 2.83 -23.07 1.47
C ILE A 374 1.41 -23.59 1.23
N PRO A 375 1.22 -24.67 0.45
CA PRO A 375 -0.08 -25.30 0.29
C PRO A 375 -0.64 -25.79 1.63
N TYR A 376 -1.96 -25.57 1.79
CA TYR A 376 -2.76 -26.01 2.94
C TYR A 376 -2.79 -27.52 3.12
#